data_AF-A0A931SX40-F1
#
_entry.id   AF-A0A931SX40-F1
#
_cell.length_a   1.000
_cell.length_b   1.000
_cell.length_c   1.000
_cell.angle_alpha   90.00
_cell.angle_beta   90.00
_cell.angle_gamma   90.00
#
_symmetry.space_group_name_H-M   'P 1'
#
loop_
_entity.id
_entity.type
_entity.pdbx_description
1 polymer ?
#
loop_
_entity_poly.entity_id
_entity_poly.type
_entity_poly.pdbx_seq_one_letter_code
_entity_poly.pdbx_strand_id
1 'polypeptide(L)'
;MKRGEASDSAVANLEALQPLDLCACKTVSDIVEGMRRCSFGARMLGEVAHTLAEWVDGEKKPLVIFGGRSDTPLGKLLESMHARGWFRDILSPQYYGASRRRRREHVLVVGGFTDQDTPALFGRPERAIFINPWGLAPPEQAQDGHFHDVLFSDPLLIMQILENVLTERREGFPVKVSALLECLSRYGGVASAVSHGAAVLEAMVADPDCTVFLTISGAMTIAKMGLVICDMIDLKMVRHLTTTGALMAHGLIENMGLPHLRYDPRISDKELAELKLNRITNVLEPESNFDELERRIIYPVLDECAAEGAFLIGSGELYGRIGKFLSQHFPEGRGILKSAFERGVPVYTPAFWDSEIGNNVFHWNRQREERGEPRIVLDLERDVRRLVEAFTKTARVGIFTIGGGVPRNTVQNTAPLLELMHAHGLTHFPIRQIWYGCRICPDPMWLGHLSGCTYSEGGSWRKIDPKGLFAEVLADATVVWPFLVKHIMDQAERGAITLS
;
A
#
# COMPACT_ATOMS: atom_id res chain seq x y z
N MET A 1 0.33 34.99 24.60
CA MET A 1 0.78 33.61 24.32
C MET A 1 1.66 33.64 23.09
N LYS A 2 2.89 33.13 23.20
CA LYS A 2 3.83 33.08 22.06
C LYS A 2 3.26 32.10 21.03
N ARG A 3 3.27 32.47 19.74
CA ARG A 3 2.72 31.64 18.64
C ARG A 3 3.25 30.19 18.62
N GLY A 4 4.45 29.93 19.13
CA GLY A 4 5.02 28.58 19.23
C GLY A 4 4.41 27.68 20.32
N GLU A 5 3.88 28.23 21.42
CA GLU A 5 3.25 27.41 22.48
C GLU A 5 1.84 26.93 22.08
N ALA A 6 1.19 27.65 21.16
CA ALA A 6 -0.13 27.28 20.64
C ALA A 6 -0.03 26.20 19.54
N SER A 7 1.05 26.18 18.73
CA SER A 7 1.26 25.13 17.72
C SER A 7 1.61 23.78 18.37
N ASP A 8 2.46 23.78 19.41
CA ASP A 8 2.83 22.55 20.11
C ASP A 8 1.62 21.89 20.81
N SER A 9 0.69 22.69 21.34
CA SER A 9 -0.53 22.15 21.96
C SER A 9 -1.59 21.66 20.96
N ALA A 10 -1.64 22.23 19.74
CA ALA A 10 -2.49 21.74 18.66
C ALA A 10 -1.99 20.40 18.10
N VAL A 11 -0.67 20.24 17.96
CA VAL A 11 -0.02 19.00 17.51
C VAL A 11 -0.09 17.91 18.58
N ALA A 12 0.02 18.25 19.86
CA ALA A 12 -0.01 17.28 20.97
C ALA A 12 -1.32 16.47 21.07
N ASN A 13 -2.42 16.93 20.47
CA ASN A 13 -3.71 16.24 20.48
C ASN A 13 -3.92 15.32 19.26
N LEU A 14 -3.00 15.30 18.29
CA LEU A 14 -3.12 14.48 17.10
C LEU A 14 -2.62 13.05 17.37
N GLU A 15 -3.38 12.07 16.90
CA GLU A 15 -3.08 10.64 17.08
C GLU A 15 -1.93 10.20 16.17
N ALA A 16 -0.91 9.54 16.75
CA ALA A 16 0.18 8.95 15.98
C ALA A 16 -0.24 7.63 15.32
N LEU A 17 0.11 7.48 14.05
CA LEU A 17 -0.16 6.28 13.25
C LEU A 17 0.90 5.21 13.46
N GLN A 18 0.51 3.94 13.42
CA GLN A 18 1.37 2.80 13.70
C GLN A 18 1.58 1.91 12.45
N PRO A 19 2.80 1.39 12.24
CA PRO A 19 3.10 0.40 11.19
C PRO A 19 2.29 -0.89 11.36
N LEU A 20 1.87 -1.51 10.26
CA LEU A 20 1.24 -2.83 10.27
C LEU A 20 2.30 -3.93 10.43
N ASP A 21 2.34 -4.61 11.58
CA ASP A 21 3.24 -5.74 11.82
C ASP A 21 2.55 -7.08 11.56
N LEU A 22 2.79 -7.65 10.37
CA LEU A 22 2.21 -8.94 9.98
C LEU A 22 2.78 -10.13 10.76
N CYS A 23 3.99 -10.00 11.32
CA CYS A 23 4.58 -11.05 12.16
C CYS A 23 3.79 -11.22 13.48
N ALA A 24 3.16 -10.15 13.97
CA ALA A 24 2.30 -10.20 15.15
C ALA A 24 0.88 -10.72 14.85
N CYS A 25 0.50 -10.81 13.57
CA CYS A 25 -0.85 -11.19 13.15
C CYS A 25 -0.96 -12.71 12.92
N LYS A 26 -2.02 -13.35 13.42
CA LYS A 26 -2.29 -14.79 13.23
C LYS A 26 -3.55 -15.06 12.43
N THR A 27 -4.41 -14.06 12.29
CA THR A 27 -5.75 -14.17 11.73
C THR A 27 -6.09 -12.98 10.84
N VAL A 28 -7.21 -13.07 10.11
CA VAL A 28 -7.77 -11.95 9.34
C VAL A 28 -8.09 -10.78 10.28
N SER A 29 -8.67 -11.06 11.44
CA SER A 29 -9.01 -10.02 12.43
C SER A 29 -7.80 -9.30 13.01
N ASP A 30 -6.69 -9.99 13.28
CA ASP A 30 -5.46 -9.34 13.77
C ASP A 30 -4.94 -8.32 12.74
N ILE A 31 -4.97 -8.68 11.45
CA ILE A 31 -4.54 -7.80 10.36
C ILE A 31 -5.45 -6.58 10.29
N VAL A 32 -6.77 -6.78 10.28
CA VAL A 32 -7.76 -5.69 10.17
C VAL A 32 -7.72 -4.76 11.39
N GLU A 33 -7.48 -5.29 12.59
CA GLU A 33 -7.28 -4.46 13.79
C GLU A 33 -5.96 -3.68 13.73
N GLY A 34 -4.88 -4.27 13.22
CA GLY A 34 -3.63 -3.55 12.95
C GLY A 34 -3.81 -2.43 11.92
N MET A 35 -4.57 -2.70 10.85
CA MET A 35 -4.89 -1.74 9.80
C MET A 35 -5.60 -0.50 10.34
N ARG A 36 -6.41 -0.62 11.41
CA ARG A 36 -7.09 0.52 12.06
C ARG A 36 -6.13 1.62 12.51
N ARG A 37 -4.88 1.28 12.83
CA ARG A 37 -3.85 2.23 13.30
C ARG A 37 -2.98 2.77 12.16
N CYS A 38 -3.20 2.30 10.94
CA CYS A 38 -2.50 2.72 9.73
C CYS A 38 -3.17 3.98 9.13
N SER A 39 -3.09 4.15 7.81
CA SER A 39 -3.79 5.23 7.09
C SER A 39 -4.37 4.73 5.77
N PHE A 40 -4.95 5.64 4.98
CA PHE A 40 -5.65 5.35 3.72
C PHE A 40 -6.69 4.22 3.91
N GLY A 41 -6.93 3.37 2.90
CA GLY A 41 -7.97 2.34 2.93
C GLY A 41 -7.78 1.27 4.01
N ALA A 42 -6.55 0.98 4.42
CA ALA A 42 -6.29 0.12 5.58
C ALA A 42 -7.00 0.65 6.84
N ARG A 43 -6.77 1.93 7.19
CA ARG A 43 -7.44 2.55 8.35
C ARG A 43 -8.95 2.53 8.19
N MET A 44 -9.45 2.90 7.01
CA MET A 44 -10.90 2.88 6.74
C MET A 44 -11.49 1.50 7.04
N LEU A 45 -10.82 0.43 6.62
CA LEU A 45 -11.31 -0.94 6.78
C LEU A 45 -11.29 -1.36 8.25
N GLY A 46 -10.20 -1.08 8.95
CA GLY A 46 -10.09 -1.35 10.38
C GLY A 46 -11.15 -0.61 11.22
N GLU A 47 -11.38 0.67 10.92
CA GLU A 47 -12.40 1.48 11.61
C GLU A 47 -13.84 1.03 11.28
N VAL A 48 -14.12 0.62 10.04
CA VAL A 48 -15.42 0.01 9.66
C VAL A 48 -15.64 -1.29 10.37
N ALA A 49 -14.65 -2.18 10.37
CA ALA A 49 -14.76 -3.47 11.02
C ALA A 49 -15.02 -3.31 12.52
N HIS A 50 -14.31 -2.36 13.16
CA HIS A 50 -14.54 -2.02 14.56
C HIS A 50 -15.95 -1.47 14.81
N THR A 51 -16.36 -0.46 14.05
CA THR A 51 -17.68 0.19 14.18
C THR A 51 -18.82 -0.78 13.92
N LEU A 52 -18.72 -1.59 12.86
CA LEU A 52 -19.75 -2.57 12.52
C LEU A 52 -19.87 -3.62 13.62
N ALA A 53 -18.76 -4.07 14.19
CA ALA A 53 -18.78 -4.99 15.32
C ALA A 53 -19.46 -4.37 16.55
N GLU A 54 -19.21 -3.10 16.86
CA GLU A 54 -19.94 -2.38 17.92
C GLU A 54 -21.45 -2.32 17.64
N TRP A 55 -21.86 -2.04 16.41
CA TRP A 55 -23.28 -1.99 16.03
C TRP A 55 -23.96 -3.36 16.15
N VAL A 56 -23.27 -4.42 15.77
CA VAL A 56 -23.76 -5.80 15.83
C VAL A 56 -23.83 -6.30 17.29
N ASP A 57 -22.89 -5.87 18.14
CA ASP A 57 -22.84 -6.19 19.58
C ASP A 57 -23.83 -5.35 20.40
N GLY A 58 -24.21 -4.16 19.93
CA GLY A 58 -25.12 -3.25 20.61
C GLY A 58 -26.60 -3.64 20.55
N GLU A 59 -27.42 -2.96 21.37
CA GLU A 59 -28.88 -3.15 21.40
C GLU A 59 -29.54 -2.74 20.07
N LYS A 60 -29.00 -1.70 19.42
CA LYS A 60 -29.48 -1.18 18.13
C LYS A 60 -28.70 -1.82 16.98
N LYS A 61 -29.07 -3.05 16.62
CA LYS A 61 -28.50 -3.74 15.45
C LYS A 61 -28.69 -2.93 14.17
N PRO A 62 -27.70 -2.93 13.25
CA PRO A 62 -27.77 -2.11 12.07
C PRO A 62 -28.79 -2.67 11.07
N LEU A 63 -29.37 -1.76 10.30
CA LEU A 63 -30.18 -2.07 9.13
C LEU A 63 -29.28 -2.19 7.91
N VAL A 64 -29.46 -3.22 7.09
CA VAL A 64 -28.80 -3.30 5.79
C VAL A 64 -29.72 -2.76 4.71
N ILE A 65 -29.18 -1.87 3.87
CA ILE A 65 -29.83 -1.45 2.63
C ILE A 65 -29.04 -2.04 1.48
N PHE A 66 -29.64 -3.00 0.78
CA PHE A 66 -28.98 -3.77 -0.26
C PHE A 66 -29.58 -3.49 -1.64
N GLY A 67 -28.74 -2.95 -2.52
CA GLY A 67 -29.08 -2.63 -3.90
C GLY A 67 -29.01 -3.77 -4.91
N GLY A 68 -28.70 -4.98 -4.45
CA GLY A 68 -28.55 -6.16 -5.30
C GLY A 68 -29.69 -7.15 -5.17
N ARG A 69 -29.55 -8.31 -5.83
CA ARG A 69 -30.51 -9.41 -5.74
C ARG A 69 -30.10 -10.40 -4.65
N SER A 70 -31.05 -10.89 -3.87
CA SER A 70 -30.83 -11.83 -2.76
C SER A 70 -30.27 -13.19 -3.21
N ASP A 71 -30.49 -13.59 -4.47
CA ASP A 71 -30.01 -14.85 -5.04
C ASP A 71 -28.54 -14.84 -5.48
N THR A 72 -27.89 -13.67 -5.49
CA THR A 72 -26.46 -13.51 -5.80
C THR A 72 -25.57 -13.98 -4.65
N PRO A 73 -24.27 -14.28 -4.89
CA PRO A 73 -23.34 -14.62 -3.81
C PRO A 73 -23.29 -13.60 -2.68
N LEU A 74 -23.31 -12.30 -3.01
CA LEU A 74 -23.36 -11.23 -2.01
C LEU A 74 -24.70 -11.19 -1.27
N GLY A 75 -25.82 -11.35 -1.97
CA GLY A 75 -27.14 -11.43 -1.34
C GLY A 75 -27.23 -12.59 -0.33
N LYS A 76 -26.75 -13.77 -0.72
CA LYS A 76 -26.68 -14.96 0.16
C LYS A 76 -25.78 -14.74 1.38
N LEU A 77 -24.65 -14.05 1.21
CA LEU A 77 -23.78 -13.67 2.34
C LEU A 77 -24.52 -12.78 3.34
N LEU A 78 -25.18 -11.73 2.85
CA LEU A 78 -25.95 -10.80 3.70
C LEU A 78 -27.11 -11.52 4.42
N GLU A 79 -27.85 -12.38 3.73
CA GLU A 79 -28.91 -13.20 4.32
C GLU A 79 -28.36 -14.14 5.40
N SER A 80 -27.20 -14.76 5.17
CA SER A 80 -26.52 -15.58 6.18
C SER A 80 -26.15 -14.77 7.42
N MET A 81 -25.59 -13.57 7.25
CA MET A 81 -25.26 -12.67 8.37
C MET A 81 -26.52 -12.21 9.12
N HIS A 82 -27.62 -11.94 8.40
CA HIS A 82 -28.91 -11.62 9.01
C HIS A 82 -29.49 -12.81 9.79
N ALA A 83 -29.40 -14.04 9.27
CA ALA A 83 -29.85 -15.25 9.93
C ALA A 83 -29.06 -15.54 11.23
N ARG A 84 -27.77 -15.15 11.30
CA ARG A 84 -26.97 -15.15 12.55
C ARG A 84 -27.38 -14.04 13.53
N GLY A 85 -28.38 -13.24 13.17
CA GLY A 85 -28.91 -12.16 13.97
C GLY A 85 -27.98 -10.96 14.03
N TRP A 86 -27.06 -10.76 13.08
CA TRP A 86 -26.14 -9.62 13.13
C TRP A 86 -26.80 -8.34 12.61
N PHE A 87 -27.75 -8.49 11.70
CA PHE A 87 -28.51 -7.39 11.13
C PHE A 87 -29.95 -7.44 11.60
N ARG A 88 -30.54 -6.26 11.79
CA ARG A 88 -31.95 -6.16 12.17
C ARG A 88 -32.88 -6.61 11.04
N ASP A 89 -32.60 -6.15 9.83
CA ASP A 89 -33.43 -6.34 8.63
C ASP A 89 -32.59 -5.99 7.38
N ILE A 90 -32.98 -6.50 6.21
CA ILE A 90 -32.36 -6.21 4.90
C ILE A 90 -33.44 -5.61 3.98
N LEU A 91 -33.23 -4.38 3.53
CA LEU A 91 -34.19 -3.67 2.67
C LEU A 91 -33.59 -3.27 1.33
N SER A 92 -34.45 -3.09 0.32
CA SER A 92 -34.04 -2.39 -0.89
C SER A 92 -33.97 -0.87 -0.67
N PRO A 93 -33.14 -0.13 -1.44
CA PRO A 93 -33.08 1.33 -1.39
C PRO A 93 -34.46 1.99 -1.54
N GLN A 94 -35.25 1.51 -2.51
CA GLN A 94 -36.60 2.00 -2.83
C GLN A 94 -37.56 1.86 -1.64
N TYR A 95 -37.54 0.70 -0.97
CA TYR A 95 -38.39 0.45 0.18
C TYR A 95 -37.99 1.32 1.38
N TYR A 96 -36.68 1.46 1.63
CA TYR A 96 -36.18 2.36 2.65
C TYR A 96 -36.60 3.81 2.38
N GLY A 97 -36.49 4.27 1.13
CA GLY A 97 -36.93 5.59 0.68
C GLY A 97 -38.43 5.85 0.94
N ALA A 98 -39.29 4.88 0.65
CA ALA A 98 -40.74 5.00 0.85
C ALA A 98 -41.18 5.01 2.33
N SER A 99 -40.40 4.41 3.23
CA SER A 99 -40.76 4.27 4.64
C SER A 99 -40.65 5.58 5.43
N ARG A 100 -41.78 6.17 5.85
CA ARG A 100 -41.84 7.43 6.62
C ARG A 100 -41.47 7.32 8.11
N ARG A 101 -41.33 6.11 8.66
CA ARG A 101 -41.18 5.86 10.12
C ARG A 101 -39.75 5.66 10.62
N ARG A 102 -38.76 5.59 9.72
CA ARG A 102 -37.39 5.17 10.06
C ARG A 102 -36.46 6.39 10.08
N ARG A 103 -36.22 6.96 11.27
CA ARG A 103 -35.26 8.04 11.50
C ARG A 103 -34.32 7.61 12.62
N ARG A 104 -33.03 7.94 12.48
CA ARG A 104 -31.98 7.68 13.48
C ARG A 104 -31.66 6.19 13.71
N GLU A 105 -31.33 5.50 12.63
CA GLU A 105 -30.87 4.11 12.64
C GLU A 105 -29.39 4.04 12.23
N HIS A 106 -28.67 3.02 12.69
CA HIS A 106 -27.38 2.66 12.10
C HIS A 106 -27.64 1.87 10.82
N VAL A 107 -27.04 2.30 9.72
CA VAL A 107 -27.33 1.76 8.39
C VAL A 107 -26.06 1.29 7.71
N LEU A 108 -26.09 0.09 7.13
CA LEU A 108 -25.06 -0.43 6.24
C LEU A 108 -25.62 -0.44 4.81
N VAL A 109 -25.16 0.48 3.97
CA VAL A 109 -25.56 0.56 2.56
C VAL A 109 -24.61 -0.29 1.73
N VAL A 110 -25.13 -1.35 1.11
CA VAL A 110 -24.34 -2.32 0.32
C VAL A 110 -24.84 -2.36 -1.12
N GLY A 111 -23.92 -2.22 -2.05
CA GLY A 111 -24.20 -2.31 -3.49
C GLY A 111 -24.96 -1.09 -4.01
N GLY A 112 -25.90 -1.35 -4.92
CA GLY A 112 -26.43 -0.33 -5.81
C GLY A 112 -27.48 0.64 -5.24
N PHE A 113 -27.52 1.91 -5.67
CA PHE A 113 -28.62 2.84 -5.41
C PHE A 113 -28.63 3.96 -6.46
N THR A 114 -29.76 4.64 -6.58
CA THR A 114 -30.00 5.70 -7.57
C THR A 114 -30.07 7.08 -6.91
N ASP A 115 -30.00 8.15 -7.71
CA ASP A 115 -30.17 9.53 -7.22
C ASP A 115 -31.52 9.77 -6.51
N GLN A 116 -32.54 8.97 -6.83
CA GLN A 116 -33.85 9.04 -6.16
C GLN A 116 -33.78 8.53 -4.71
N ASP A 117 -32.86 7.61 -4.42
CA ASP A 117 -32.68 7.03 -3.09
C ASP A 117 -31.83 7.95 -2.19
N THR A 118 -30.95 8.75 -2.79
CA THR A 118 -29.98 9.62 -2.14
C THR A 118 -30.55 10.47 -0.98
N PRO A 119 -31.68 11.20 -1.12
CA PRO A 119 -32.21 12.01 -0.02
C PRO A 119 -32.55 11.18 1.23
N ALA A 120 -33.01 9.94 1.05
CA ALA A 120 -33.32 9.05 2.16
C ALA A 120 -32.06 8.42 2.75
N LEU A 121 -31.14 7.94 1.91
CA LEU A 121 -29.91 7.29 2.33
C LEU A 121 -28.97 8.26 3.06
N PHE A 122 -28.90 9.52 2.63
CA PHE A 122 -27.96 10.49 3.20
C PHE A 122 -28.57 11.24 4.39
N GLY A 123 -29.88 11.50 4.38
CA GLY A 123 -30.52 12.39 5.37
C GLY A 123 -31.23 11.72 6.54
N ARG A 124 -31.45 10.40 6.53
CA ARG A 124 -32.25 9.68 7.56
C ARG A 124 -31.44 8.87 8.58
N PRO A 125 -30.36 8.17 8.21
CA PRO A 125 -29.57 7.42 9.18
C PRO A 125 -29.01 8.32 10.29
N GLU A 126 -28.81 7.77 11.48
CA GLU A 126 -27.99 8.41 12.51
C GLU A 126 -26.52 8.31 12.16
N ARG A 127 -26.14 7.14 11.66
CA ARG A 127 -24.80 6.78 11.19
C ARG A 127 -24.96 5.80 10.03
N ALA A 128 -24.11 5.90 9.02
CA ALA A 128 -24.24 5.07 7.82
C ALA A 128 -22.90 4.71 7.20
N ILE A 129 -22.62 3.42 7.03
CA ILE A 129 -21.44 2.91 6.30
C ILE A 129 -21.84 2.61 4.86
N PHE A 130 -21.06 3.08 3.89
CA PHE A 130 -21.30 2.88 2.45
C PHE A 130 -20.28 1.92 1.82
N ILE A 131 -20.76 0.82 1.27
CA ILE A 131 -19.96 -0.16 0.53
C ILE A 131 -20.63 -0.35 -0.83
N ASN A 132 -20.25 0.46 -1.83
CA ASN A 132 -20.93 0.53 -3.12
C ASN A 132 -19.96 0.73 -4.29
N PRO A 133 -20.28 0.19 -5.48
CA PRO A 133 -19.36 0.15 -6.61
C PRO A 133 -19.03 1.50 -7.26
N TRP A 134 -19.75 2.58 -6.92
CA TRP A 134 -19.56 3.87 -7.59
C TRP A 134 -18.86 4.90 -6.73
N GLY A 135 -18.44 4.55 -5.51
CA GLY A 135 -17.81 5.52 -4.65
C GLY A 135 -18.79 6.61 -4.14
N LEU A 136 -20.09 6.32 -4.07
CA LEU A 136 -21.10 7.31 -3.69
C LEU A 136 -21.33 7.33 -2.18
N ALA A 137 -21.19 8.51 -1.58
CA ALA A 137 -21.47 8.80 -0.18
C ALA A 137 -21.96 10.26 -0.05
N PRO A 138 -22.54 10.66 1.10
CA PRO A 138 -22.79 12.06 1.43
C PRO A 138 -21.56 12.94 1.14
N PRO A 139 -21.73 14.15 0.56
CA PRO A 139 -20.60 15.03 0.21
C PRO A 139 -19.63 15.30 1.36
N GLU A 140 -20.14 15.42 2.58
CA GLU A 140 -19.36 15.64 3.81
C GLU A 140 -18.47 14.44 4.16
N GLN A 141 -18.83 13.22 3.75
CA GLN A 141 -18.03 11.99 3.93
C GLN A 141 -17.04 11.75 2.77
N ALA A 142 -17.20 12.43 1.63
CA ALA A 142 -16.38 12.23 0.44
C ALA A 142 -15.14 13.14 0.36
N GLN A 143 -15.10 14.24 1.14
CA GLN A 143 -13.98 15.20 1.11
C GLN A 143 -12.74 14.64 1.82
N ASP A 144 -11.63 14.53 1.08
CA ASP A 144 -10.25 14.28 1.58
C ASP A 144 -10.02 13.05 2.49
N GLY A 145 -10.97 12.11 2.54
CA GLY A 145 -10.91 10.97 3.46
C GLY A 145 -11.25 11.32 4.91
N HIS A 146 -12.04 12.38 5.14
CA HIS A 146 -12.67 12.68 6.43
C HIS A 146 -13.74 11.64 6.72
N PHE A 147 -13.64 10.89 7.82
CA PHE A 147 -14.63 9.86 8.14
C PHE A 147 -15.51 10.18 9.32
N HIS A 148 -16.82 10.16 9.03
CA HIS A 148 -17.85 9.67 9.94
C HIS A 148 -18.75 8.63 9.22
N ASP A 149 -18.13 7.65 8.53
CA ASP A 149 -18.67 6.31 8.13
C ASP A 149 -18.56 5.93 6.62
N VAL A 150 -17.30 5.75 6.18
CA VAL A 150 -16.68 4.90 5.14
C VAL A 150 -17.32 4.59 3.78
N LEU A 151 -16.49 4.69 2.73
CA LEU A 151 -16.75 4.33 1.35
C LEU A 151 -15.78 3.25 0.84
N PHE A 152 -16.32 2.13 0.35
CA PHE A 152 -15.55 1.14 -0.42
C PHE A 152 -16.20 0.82 -1.76
N SER A 153 -15.38 0.69 -2.80
CA SER A 153 -15.82 0.41 -4.18
C SER A 153 -16.04 -1.06 -4.49
N ASP A 154 -15.61 -2.01 -3.67
CA ASP A 154 -15.82 -3.44 -3.94
C ASP A 154 -16.58 -4.15 -2.80
N PRO A 155 -17.91 -4.27 -2.91
CA PRO A 155 -18.72 -4.95 -1.90
C PRO A 155 -18.43 -6.45 -1.78
N LEU A 156 -18.00 -7.12 -2.85
CA LEU A 156 -17.76 -8.57 -2.84
C LEU A 156 -16.51 -8.89 -2.01
N LEU A 157 -15.49 -8.05 -2.10
CA LEU A 157 -14.28 -8.15 -1.28
C LEU A 157 -14.53 -7.73 0.16
N ILE A 158 -15.05 -6.52 0.37
CA ILE A 158 -15.10 -5.92 1.70
C ILE A 158 -16.08 -6.65 2.61
N MET A 159 -17.26 -7.04 2.11
CA MET A 159 -18.22 -7.76 2.94
C MET A 159 -17.69 -9.12 3.40
N GLN A 160 -16.86 -9.78 2.59
CA GLN A 160 -16.22 -11.04 2.99
C GLN A 160 -15.22 -10.82 4.13
N ILE A 161 -14.38 -9.78 4.04
CA ILE A 161 -13.45 -9.45 5.12
C ILE A 161 -14.21 -9.13 6.41
N LEU A 162 -15.25 -8.29 6.33
CA LEU A 162 -16.06 -7.91 7.49
C LEU A 162 -16.80 -9.09 8.11
N GLU A 163 -17.34 -10.01 7.29
CA GLU A 163 -17.97 -11.23 7.79
C GLU A 163 -16.99 -12.13 8.56
N ASN A 164 -15.74 -12.21 8.10
CA ASN A 164 -14.71 -12.99 8.79
C ASN A 164 -14.35 -12.33 10.12
N VAL A 165 -14.14 -11.02 10.15
CA VAL A 165 -13.88 -10.28 11.41
C VAL A 165 -15.01 -10.47 12.43
N LEU A 166 -16.27 -10.38 12.00
CA LEU A 166 -17.41 -10.59 12.88
C LEU A 166 -17.51 -12.05 13.37
N THR A 167 -17.22 -13.02 12.51
CA THR A 167 -17.18 -14.45 12.86
C THR A 167 -16.14 -14.71 13.94
N GLU A 168 -14.91 -14.22 13.75
CA GLU A 168 -13.83 -14.41 14.73
C GLU A 168 -14.18 -13.79 16.08
N ARG A 169 -14.69 -12.56 16.08
CA ARG A 169 -15.01 -11.82 17.31
C ARG A 169 -16.20 -12.41 18.08
N ARG A 170 -17.25 -12.89 17.39
CA ARG A 170 -18.49 -13.34 18.04
C ARG A 170 -18.57 -14.84 18.25
N GLU A 171 -17.97 -15.61 17.36
CA GLU A 171 -18.03 -17.07 17.38
C GLU A 171 -16.72 -17.69 17.86
N GLY A 172 -15.63 -16.91 17.95
CA GLY A 172 -14.34 -17.37 18.48
C GLY A 172 -13.58 -18.30 17.52
N PHE A 173 -13.99 -18.39 16.25
CA PHE A 173 -13.35 -19.24 15.25
C PHE A 173 -12.29 -18.46 14.49
N PRO A 174 -10.98 -18.68 14.75
CA PRO A 174 -9.93 -17.93 14.07
C PRO A 174 -9.92 -18.25 12.58
N VAL A 175 -9.91 -17.19 11.75
CA VAL A 175 -9.88 -17.32 10.30
C VAL A 175 -8.46 -17.09 9.80
N LYS A 176 -7.92 -18.09 9.10
CA LYS A 176 -6.64 -17.98 8.40
C LYS A 176 -6.81 -17.25 7.07
N VAL A 177 -5.78 -16.51 6.67
CA VAL A 177 -5.79 -15.76 5.41
C VAL A 177 -6.00 -16.67 4.20
N SER A 178 -5.47 -17.89 4.21
CA SER A 178 -5.72 -18.89 3.16
C SER A 178 -7.20 -19.24 3.00
N ALA A 179 -7.96 -19.35 4.10
CA ALA A 179 -9.40 -19.60 4.04
C ALA A 179 -10.17 -18.39 3.47
N LEU A 180 -9.76 -17.16 3.82
CA LEU A 180 -10.30 -15.95 3.21
C LEU A 180 -10.06 -15.94 1.69
N LEU A 181 -8.83 -16.20 1.25
CA LEU A 181 -8.49 -16.23 -0.18
C LEU A 181 -9.22 -17.35 -0.93
N GLU A 182 -9.38 -18.52 -0.33
CA GLU A 182 -10.20 -19.60 -0.92
C GLU A 182 -11.66 -19.16 -1.06
N CYS A 183 -12.21 -18.47 -0.06
CA CYS A 183 -13.57 -17.94 -0.11
C CYS A 183 -13.70 -16.90 -1.24
N LEU A 184 -12.81 -15.92 -1.30
CA LEU A 184 -12.79 -14.86 -2.31
C LEU A 184 -12.70 -15.40 -3.75
N SER A 185 -12.06 -16.56 -3.95
CA SER A 185 -11.94 -17.20 -5.28
C SER A 185 -13.28 -17.65 -5.87
N ARG A 186 -14.31 -17.83 -5.02
CA ARG A 186 -15.66 -18.25 -5.42
C ARG A 186 -16.54 -17.08 -5.87
N TYR A 187 -16.06 -15.86 -5.68
CA TYR A 187 -16.72 -14.63 -6.12
C TYR A 187 -16.13 -14.15 -7.45
N GLY A 188 -16.71 -13.11 -8.05
CA GLY A 188 -16.16 -12.45 -9.24
C GLY A 188 -15.46 -11.13 -8.90
N GLY A 189 -14.97 -10.43 -9.93
CA GLY A 189 -14.42 -9.08 -9.79
C GLY A 189 -13.12 -9.05 -8.97
N VAL A 190 -12.96 -8.00 -8.15
CA VAL A 190 -11.73 -7.79 -7.37
C VAL A 190 -11.52 -8.92 -6.36
N ALA A 191 -12.58 -9.47 -5.77
CA ALA A 191 -12.49 -10.61 -4.85
C ALA A 191 -11.71 -11.79 -5.48
N SER A 192 -12.14 -12.28 -6.65
CA SER A 192 -11.40 -13.33 -7.36
C SER A 192 -10.00 -12.90 -7.80
N ALA A 193 -9.83 -11.62 -8.17
CA ALA A 193 -8.53 -11.10 -8.59
C ALA A 193 -7.52 -11.10 -7.44
N VAL A 194 -7.94 -10.81 -6.20
CA VAL A 194 -7.09 -10.91 -5.00
C VAL A 194 -6.62 -12.34 -4.79
N SER A 195 -7.51 -13.33 -4.88
CA SER A 195 -7.14 -14.75 -4.77
C SER A 195 -6.19 -15.20 -5.87
N HIS A 196 -6.46 -14.80 -7.12
CA HIS A 196 -5.58 -15.07 -8.26
C HIS A 196 -4.21 -14.40 -8.08
N GLY A 197 -4.19 -13.15 -7.60
CA GLY A 197 -2.96 -12.42 -7.28
C GLY A 197 -2.12 -13.11 -6.21
N ALA A 198 -2.75 -13.64 -5.15
CA ALA A 198 -2.06 -14.44 -4.14
C ALA A 198 -1.46 -15.72 -4.74
N ALA A 199 -2.19 -16.43 -5.60
CA ALA A 199 -1.69 -17.63 -6.26
C ALA A 199 -0.52 -17.35 -7.22
N VAL A 200 -0.57 -16.25 -7.98
CA VAL A 200 0.54 -15.83 -8.85
C VAL A 200 1.76 -15.39 -8.03
N LEU A 201 1.55 -14.65 -6.94
CA LEU A 201 2.63 -14.28 -6.02
C LEU A 201 3.29 -15.52 -5.40
N GLU A 202 2.49 -16.50 -4.97
CA GLU A 202 2.98 -17.76 -4.41
C GLU A 202 3.83 -18.53 -5.42
N ALA A 203 3.32 -18.73 -6.64
CA ALA A 203 4.08 -19.37 -7.71
C ALA A 203 5.40 -18.64 -8.01
N MET A 204 5.36 -17.29 -8.00
CA MET A 204 6.53 -16.46 -8.30
C MET A 204 7.62 -16.53 -7.23
N VAL A 205 7.27 -16.54 -5.93
CA VAL A 205 8.25 -16.57 -4.82
C VAL A 205 8.72 -17.97 -4.46
N ALA A 206 7.95 -19.00 -4.83
CA ALA A 206 8.30 -20.41 -4.64
C ALA A 206 9.15 -20.98 -5.78
N ASP A 207 9.28 -20.28 -6.91
CA ASP A 207 10.08 -20.71 -8.06
C ASP A 207 11.58 -20.45 -7.80
N PRO A 208 12.42 -21.49 -7.64
CA PRO A 208 13.84 -21.32 -7.32
C PRO A 208 14.66 -20.73 -8.48
N ASP A 209 14.12 -20.76 -9.70
CA ASP A 209 14.75 -20.21 -10.91
C ASP A 209 14.31 -18.76 -11.16
N CYS A 210 13.47 -18.19 -10.28
CA CYS A 210 12.89 -16.87 -10.41
C CYS A 210 13.61 -15.84 -9.53
N THR A 211 14.00 -14.70 -10.12
CA THR A 211 14.37 -13.51 -9.36
C THR A 211 13.19 -12.55 -9.33
N VAL A 212 12.70 -12.25 -8.12
CA VAL A 212 11.56 -11.35 -7.91
C VAL A 212 12.01 -9.90 -7.73
N PHE A 213 11.52 -9.04 -8.61
CA PHE A 213 11.68 -7.58 -8.56
C PHE A 213 10.42 -6.95 -7.97
N LEU A 214 10.57 -6.28 -6.83
CA LEU A 214 9.50 -5.52 -6.20
C LEU A 214 9.52 -4.07 -6.69
N THR A 215 8.42 -3.60 -7.25
CA THR A 215 8.27 -2.21 -7.69
C THR A 215 7.17 -1.53 -6.90
N ILE A 216 7.48 -0.45 -6.18
CA ILE A 216 6.51 0.21 -5.30
C ILE A 216 6.45 1.70 -5.62
N SER A 217 5.24 2.17 -5.88
CA SER A 217 4.89 3.59 -5.94
C SER A 217 3.74 3.91 -4.97
N GLY A 218 3.36 5.19 -4.88
CA GLY A 218 2.37 5.67 -3.93
C GLY A 218 2.95 5.83 -2.54
N ALA A 219 2.20 6.43 -1.63
CA ALA A 219 2.71 6.80 -0.30
C ALA A 219 2.65 5.61 0.68
N MET A 220 3.19 4.43 0.33
CA MET A 220 3.00 3.19 1.12
C MET A 220 3.68 3.20 2.50
N THR A 221 4.77 3.96 2.68
CA THR A 221 5.39 4.17 4.01
C THR A 221 4.54 5.13 4.86
N ILE A 222 3.97 6.17 4.26
CA ILE A 222 2.93 7.00 4.89
C ILE A 222 1.68 6.17 5.23
N ALA A 223 1.33 5.21 4.37
CA ALA A 223 0.25 4.23 4.53
C ALA A 223 0.49 3.24 5.69
N LYS A 224 1.67 3.29 6.32
CA LYS A 224 2.10 2.38 7.38
C LYS A 224 2.31 0.92 6.93
N MET A 225 2.69 0.74 5.66
CA MET A 225 3.06 -0.55 5.07
C MET A 225 4.59 -0.80 5.05
N GLY A 226 5.38 0.00 5.77
CA GLY A 226 6.85 -0.12 5.81
C GLY A 226 7.33 -1.49 6.30
N LEU A 227 6.72 -2.02 7.36
CA LEU A 227 7.06 -3.36 7.88
C LEU A 227 6.64 -4.49 6.94
N VAL A 228 5.56 -4.33 6.17
CA VAL A 228 5.16 -5.29 5.12
C VAL A 228 6.27 -5.43 4.07
N ILE A 229 6.90 -4.32 3.68
CA ILE A 229 8.06 -4.33 2.78
C ILE A 229 9.26 -5.03 3.44
N CYS A 230 9.50 -4.75 4.73
CA CYS A 230 10.57 -5.39 5.49
C CYS A 230 10.36 -6.92 5.54
N ASP A 231 9.13 -7.39 5.80
CA ASP A 231 8.81 -8.82 5.82
C ASP A 231 9.13 -9.49 4.48
N MET A 232 8.78 -8.85 3.35
CA MET A 232 9.10 -9.37 2.02
C MET A 232 10.61 -9.47 1.76
N ILE A 233 11.40 -8.50 2.24
CA ILE A 233 12.87 -8.50 2.13
C ILE A 233 13.48 -9.55 3.05
N ASP A 234 13.09 -9.55 4.32
CA ASP A 234 13.65 -10.37 5.39
C ASP A 234 13.40 -11.86 5.16
N LEU A 235 12.22 -12.19 4.61
CA LEU A 235 11.84 -13.55 4.24
C LEU A 235 12.29 -13.93 2.83
N LYS A 236 13.09 -13.10 2.16
CA LYS A 236 13.65 -13.37 0.81
C LYS A 236 12.59 -13.56 -0.28
N MET A 237 11.39 -13.03 -0.10
CA MET A 237 10.35 -13.03 -1.14
C MET A 237 10.78 -12.18 -2.34
N VAL A 238 11.68 -11.21 -2.13
CA VAL A 238 12.13 -10.25 -3.14
C VAL A 238 13.65 -10.10 -3.12
N ARG A 239 14.23 -9.85 -4.30
CA ARG A 239 15.68 -9.76 -4.50
C ARG A 239 16.16 -8.38 -4.92
N HIS A 240 15.27 -7.57 -5.49
CA HIS A 240 15.56 -6.20 -5.92
C HIS A 240 14.33 -5.33 -5.66
N LEU A 241 14.54 -4.09 -5.23
CA LEU A 241 13.49 -3.09 -5.08
C LEU A 241 13.71 -1.93 -6.04
N THR A 242 12.64 -1.46 -6.68
CA THR A 242 12.60 -0.17 -7.37
C THR A 242 11.45 0.66 -6.81
N THR A 243 11.70 1.92 -6.46
CA THR A 243 10.72 2.76 -5.75
C THR A 243 10.89 4.25 -6.06
N THR A 244 10.13 5.10 -5.38
CA THR A 244 10.27 6.57 -5.43
C THR A 244 11.12 7.06 -4.26
N GLY A 245 11.78 8.20 -4.43
CA GLY A 245 12.63 8.73 -3.38
C GLY A 245 11.82 9.18 -2.16
N ALA A 246 10.64 9.77 -2.38
CA ALA A 246 9.72 10.17 -1.33
C ALA A 246 9.32 8.98 -0.44
N LEU A 247 9.02 7.82 -1.03
CA LEU A 247 8.67 6.61 -0.26
C LEU A 247 9.80 6.22 0.70
N MET A 248 11.06 6.28 0.24
CA MET A 248 12.23 6.03 1.08
C MET A 248 12.39 7.12 2.17
N ALA A 249 12.22 8.39 1.83
CA ALA A 249 12.33 9.51 2.78
C ALA A 249 11.38 9.34 3.98
N HIS A 250 10.09 9.16 3.68
CA HIS A 250 9.07 8.93 4.71
C HIS A 250 9.29 7.62 5.49
N GLY A 251 9.84 6.59 4.83
CA GLY A 251 10.22 5.34 5.49
C GLY A 251 11.35 5.53 6.51
N LEU A 252 12.31 6.41 6.23
CA LEU A 252 13.40 6.73 7.15
C LEU A 252 12.91 7.51 8.36
N ILE A 253 11.92 8.39 8.19
CA ILE A 253 11.26 9.10 9.29
C ILE A 253 10.65 8.12 10.29
N GLU A 254 9.94 7.11 9.79
CA GLU A 254 9.41 6.04 10.63
C GLU A 254 10.51 5.24 11.35
N ASN A 255 11.64 4.96 10.68
CA ASN A 255 12.77 4.24 11.29
C ASN A 255 13.47 5.04 12.39
N MET A 256 13.43 6.37 12.33
CA MET A 256 13.91 7.23 13.42
C MET A 256 12.95 7.28 14.61
N GLY A 257 11.78 6.61 14.53
CA GLY A 257 10.74 6.65 15.54
C GLY A 257 9.92 7.94 15.55
N LEU A 258 10.03 8.74 14.48
CA LEU A 258 9.27 9.99 14.36
C LEU A 258 7.85 9.71 13.85
N PRO A 259 6.82 10.41 14.36
CA PRO A 259 5.44 10.08 14.07
C PRO A 259 4.99 10.62 12.70
N HIS A 260 4.15 9.84 12.03
CA HIS A 260 3.14 10.38 11.12
C HIS A 260 1.84 10.49 11.90
N LEU A 261 1.13 11.59 11.74
CA LEU A 261 -0.04 11.92 12.53
C LEU A 261 -1.32 11.74 11.72
N ARG A 262 -2.40 11.37 12.39
CA ARG A 262 -3.73 11.36 11.80
C ARG A 262 -4.15 12.78 11.45
N TYR A 263 -4.67 12.97 10.23
CA TYR A 263 -5.27 14.25 9.84
C TYR A 263 -6.64 14.45 10.50
N ASP A 264 -6.84 15.62 11.10
CA ASP A 264 -8.16 16.13 11.48
C ASP A 264 -8.65 17.09 10.39
N PRO A 265 -9.65 16.73 9.59
CA PRO A 265 -10.08 17.53 8.46
C PRO A 265 -10.97 18.71 8.81
N ARG A 266 -11.16 18.98 10.10
CA ARG A 266 -11.64 20.29 10.58
C ARG A 266 -10.56 21.37 10.49
N ILE A 267 -9.30 20.98 10.33
CA ILE A 267 -8.16 21.88 10.19
C ILE A 267 -7.93 22.14 8.69
N SER A 268 -7.90 23.41 8.28
CA SER A 268 -7.72 23.75 6.87
C SER A 268 -6.27 23.55 6.40
N ASP A 269 -6.06 23.27 5.10
CA ASP A 269 -4.72 23.15 4.51
C ASP A 269 -3.86 24.42 4.73
N LYS A 270 -4.49 25.59 4.83
CA LYS A 270 -3.80 26.84 5.17
C LYS A 270 -3.30 26.84 6.61
N GLU A 271 -4.13 26.42 7.57
CA GLU A 271 -3.72 26.29 8.97
C GLU A 271 -2.61 25.25 9.11
N LEU A 272 -2.71 24.12 8.40
CA LEU A 272 -1.66 23.10 8.38
C LEU A 272 -0.32 23.66 7.89
N ALA A 273 -0.31 24.46 6.82
CA ALA A 273 0.89 25.12 6.32
C ALA A 273 1.48 26.12 7.35
N GLU A 274 0.63 26.91 8.03
CA GLU A 274 1.07 27.81 9.10
C GLU A 274 1.67 27.05 10.31
N LEU A 275 1.18 25.84 10.56
CA LEU A 275 1.66 24.92 11.59
C LEU A 275 2.84 24.03 11.13
N LYS A 276 3.27 24.14 9.86
CA LYS A 276 4.32 23.30 9.25
C LYS A 276 4.01 21.80 9.31
N LEU A 277 2.76 21.45 9.02
CA LEU A 277 2.27 20.08 8.91
C LEU A 277 1.95 19.79 7.45
N ASN A 278 2.75 18.96 6.78
CA ASN A 278 2.51 18.57 5.40
C ASN A 278 1.41 17.50 5.36
N ARG A 279 0.37 17.72 4.55
CA ARG A 279 -0.73 16.76 4.39
C ARG A 279 -0.46 15.81 3.23
N ILE A 280 -0.57 14.51 3.51
CA ILE A 280 -0.60 13.44 2.51
C ILE A 280 -1.94 12.73 2.65
N THR A 281 -2.94 13.21 1.90
CA THR A 281 -4.34 12.74 1.99
C THR A 281 -4.91 12.85 3.42
N ASN A 282 -5.03 11.75 4.16
CA ASN A 282 -5.55 11.67 5.52
C ASN A 282 -4.46 11.45 6.59
N VAL A 283 -3.22 11.85 6.27
CA VAL A 283 -2.03 11.79 7.13
C VAL A 283 -1.34 13.15 7.15
N LEU A 284 -0.75 13.49 8.28
CA LEU A 284 0.08 14.68 8.49
C LEU A 284 1.52 14.27 8.82
N GLU A 285 2.47 15.00 8.27
CA GLU A 285 3.89 14.83 8.53
C GLU A 285 4.52 16.18 8.91
N PRO A 286 5.00 16.32 10.15
CA PRO A 286 5.69 17.53 10.58
C PRO A 286 6.94 17.81 9.74
N GLU A 287 7.14 19.07 9.32
CA GLU A 287 8.37 19.46 8.60
C GLU A 287 9.64 19.19 9.39
N SER A 288 9.57 19.29 10.74
CA SER A 288 10.68 19.01 11.64
C SER A 288 11.19 17.56 11.54
N ASN A 289 10.37 16.63 11.03
CA ASN A 289 10.83 15.27 10.77
C ASN A 289 11.90 15.23 9.66
N PHE A 290 11.79 16.10 8.64
CA PHE A 290 12.77 16.19 7.56
C PHE A 290 14.06 16.89 8.02
N ASP A 291 13.97 17.87 8.91
CA ASP A 291 15.15 18.48 9.55
C ASP A 291 15.96 17.43 10.32
N GLU A 292 15.27 16.55 11.04
CA GLU A 292 15.90 15.44 11.77
C GLU A 292 16.46 14.37 10.82
N LEU A 293 15.76 14.05 9.73
CA LEU A 293 16.24 13.14 8.69
C LEU A 293 17.56 13.64 8.06
N GLU A 294 17.57 14.92 7.68
CA GLU A 294 18.74 15.59 7.11
C GLU A 294 19.93 15.48 8.06
N ARG A 295 19.75 15.95 9.31
CA ARG A 295 20.81 16.09 10.30
C ARG A 295 21.34 14.76 10.81
N ARG A 296 20.48 13.76 11.01
CA ARG A 296 20.85 12.51 11.70
C ARG A 296 21.25 11.37 10.77
N ILE A 297 20.82 11.40 9.51
CA ILE A 297 21.07 10.30 8.57
C ILE A 297 21.72 10.81 7.30
N ILE A 298 21.08 11.73 6.58
CA ILE A 298 21.50 12.04 5.22
C ILE A 298 22.87 12.72 5.20
N TYR A 299 23.08 13.77 5.99
CA TYR A 299 24.37 14.47 6.01
C TYR A 299 25.53 13.61 6.51
N PRO A 300 25.41 12.88 7.64
CA PRO A 300 26.45 11.95 8.04
C PRO A 300 26.86 10.97 6.94
N VAL A 301 25.90 10.40 6.21
CA VAL A 301 26.19 9.47 5.11
C VAL A 301 26.86 10.16 3.92
N LEU A 302 26.45 11.38 3.58
CA LEU A 302 27.10 12.15 2.49
C LEU A 302 28.51 12.59 2.88
N ASP A 303 28.75 12.93 4.15
CA ASP A 303 30.06 13.25 4.68
C ASP A 303 30.98 12.01 4.66
N GLU A 304 30.47 10.82 5.01
CA GLU A 304 31.18 9.54 4.84
C GLU A 304 31.54 9.30 3.36
N CYS A 305 30.60 9.51 2.44
CA CYS A 305 30.86 9.39 1.01
C CYS A 305 31.98 10.34 0.56
N ALA A 306 31.94 11.59 1.02
CA ALA A 306 32.95 12.58 0.71
C ALA A 306 34.34 12.21 1.24
N ALA A 307 34.41 11.73 2.48
CA ALA A 307 35.65 11.30 3.12
C ALA A 307 36.28 10.10 2.39
N GLU A 308 35.46 9.21 1.84
CA GLU A 308 35.91 8.07 1.02
C GLU A 308 36.21 8.43 -0.44
N GLY A 309 35.98 9.68 -0.86
CA GLY A 309 36.15 10.10 -2.26
C GLY A 309 35.07 9.60 -3.22
N ALA A 310 33.93 9.14 -2.71
CA ALA A 310 32.80 8.60 -3.47
C ALA A 310 31.92 9.73 -4.04
N PHE A 311 32.41 10.42 -5.08
CA PHE A 311 31.70 11.55 -5.72
C PHE A 311 30.81 11.19 -6.90
N LEU A 312 30.84 9.93 -7.36
CA LEU A 312 30.04 9.45 -8.47
C LEU A 312 29.40 8.11 -8.10
N ILE A 313 28.15 8.15 -7.64
CA ILE A 313 27.43 6.99 -7.08
C ILE A 313 26.02 6.88 -7.69
N GLY A 314 25.46 5.67 -7.75
CA GLY A 314 24.05 5.47 -8.11
C GLY A 314 23.12 5.59 -6.90
N SER A 315 21.80 5.67 -7.12
CA SER A 315 20.82 5.69 -6.04
C SER A 315 20.91 4.43 -5.17
N GLY A 316 21.16 3.25 -5.78
CA GLY A 316 21.27 2.01 -5.02
C GLY A 316 22.54 1.90 -4.20
N GLU A 317 23.61 2.58 -4.60
CA GLU A 317 24.80 2.69 -3.75
C GLU A 317 24.55 3.61 -2.55
N LEU A 318 23.96 4.78 -2.78
CA LEU A 318 23.59 5.71 -1.70
C LEU A 318 22.66 5.05 -0.69
N TYR A 319 21.60 4.36 -1.14
CA TYR A 319 20.70 3.64 -0.25
C TYR A 319 21.37 2.48 0.49
N GLY A 320 22.31 1.77 -0.15
CA GLY A 320 23.11 0.75 0.53
C GLY A 320 23.96 1.34 1.66
N ARG A 321 24.53 2.53 1.45
CA ARG A 321 25.29 3.27 2.48
C ARG A 321 24.38 3.78 3.61
N ILE A 322 23.20 4.30 3.28
CA ILE A 322 22.19 4.66 4.29
C ILE A 322 21.78 3.42 5.11
N GLY A 323 21.50 2.29 4.46
CA GLY A 323 21.17 1.04 5.15
C GLY A 323 22.26 0.54 6.08
N LYS A 324 23.53 0.62 5.66
CA LYS A 324 24.70 0.34 6.50
C LYS A 324 24.74 1.25 7.72
N PHE A 325 24.59 2.56 7.51
CA PHE A 325 24.59 3.55 8.57
C PHE A 325 23.48 3.30 9.59
N LEU A 326 22.27 2.98 9.13
CA LEU A 326 21.14 2.62 9.98
C LEU A 326 21.42 1.36 10.81
N SER A 327 21.99 0.32 10.21
CA SER A 327 22.32 -0.92 10.94
C SER A 327 23.32 -0.67 12.08
N GLN A 328 24.21 0.32 11.92
CA GLN A 328 25.23 0.67 12.92
C GLN A 328 24.74 1.64 14.00
N HIS A 329 23.91 2.63 13.64
CA HIS A 329 23.54 3.74 14.53
C HIS A 329 22.09 3.68 15.04
N PHE A 330 21.24 2.89 14.39
CA PHE A 330 19.83 2.67 14.73
C PHE A 330 19.56 1.14 14.81
N PRO A 331 20.22 0.43 15.76
CA PRO A 331 20.15 -1.02 15.82
C PRO A 331 18.75 -1.54 16.21
N GLU A 332 17.94 -0.70 16.89
CA GLU A 332 16.57 -1.03 17.25
C GLU A 332 15.60 -0.82 16.08
N GLY A 333 14.57 -1.66 16.00
CA GLY A 333 13.55 -1.59 14.95
C GLY A 333 14.01 -2.09 13.58
N ARG A 334 13.02 -2.35 12.72
CA ARG A 334 13.21 -2.74 11.31
C ARG A 334 12.91 -1.54 10.41
N GLY A 335 13.53 -1.55 9.25
CA GLY A 335 13.47 -0.44 8.32
C GLY A 335 13.85 -0.84 6.91
N ILE A 336 13.20 -0.28 5.89
CA ILE A 336 13.33 -0.79 4.51
C ILE A 336 14.79 -0.82 4.07
N LEU A 337 15.52 0.29 4.20
CA LEU A 337 16.91 0.37 3.78
C LEU A 337 17.85 -0.44 4.66
N LYS A 338 17.54 -0.58 5.96
CA LYS A 338 18.30 -1.42 6.90
C LYS A 338 18.14 -2.91 6.56
N SER A 339 16.91 -3.40 6.46
CA SER A 339 16.60 -4.78 6.04
C SER A 339 17.18 -5.06 4.65
N ALA A 340 17.07 -4.12 3.71
CA ALA A 340 17.64 -4.25 2.38
C ALA A 340 19.17 -4.43 2.43
N PHE A 341 19.88 -3.60 3.20
CA PHE A 341 21.32 -3.72 3.39
C PHE A 341 21.71 -5.06 4.05
N GLU A 342 21.04 -5.44 5.14
CA GLU A 342 21.33 -6.67 5.89
C GLU A 342 21.05 -7.95 5.09
N ARG A 343 20.12 -7.89 4.12
CA ARG A 343 19.79 -9.00 3.22
C ARG A 343 20.47 -8.91 1.85
N GLY A 344 21.28 -7.88 1.60
CA GLY A 344 21.95 -7.68 0.31
C GLY A 344 21.00 -7.41 -0.85
N VAL A 345 19.84 -6.82 -0.58
CA VAL A 345 18.81 -6.46 -1.57
C VAL A 345 19.04 -5.00 -2.00
N PRO A 346 19.43 -4.71 -3.25
CA PRO A 346 19.58 -3.34 -3.70
C PRO A 346 18.21 -2.67 -3.90
N VAL A 347 18.17 -1.38 -3.57
CA VAL A 347 17.00 -0.50 -3.73
C VAL A 347 17.35 0.56 -4.76
N TYR A 348 16.50 0.82 -5.75
CA TYR A 348 16.76 1.82 -6.79
C TYR A 348 15.65 2.87 -6.82
N THR A 349 16.01 4.13 -7.07
CA THR A 349 15.07 5.22 -7.32
C THR A 349 15.43 5.94 -8.62
N PRO A 350 14.72 5.66 -9.72
CA PRO A 350 15.04 6.25 -11.03
C PRO A 350 14.76 7.76 -11.09
N ALA A 351 13.73 8.23 -10.39
CA ALA A 351 13.39 9.64 -10.25
C ALA A 351 13.87 10.18 -8.89
N PHE A 352 15.18 10.09 -8.64
CA PHE A 352 15.75 10.35 -7.30
C PHE A 352 15.52 11.79 -6.79
N TRP A 353 15.69 12.77 -7.67
CA TRP A 353 15.54 14.20 -7.31
C TRP A 353 14.13 14.58 -6.87
N ASP A 354 13.12 13.80 -7.26
CA ASP A 354 11.73 13.98 -6.84
C ASP A 354 11.51 13.39 -5.44
N SER A 355 12.27 13.90 -4.47
CA SER A 355 12.21 13.49 -3.06
C SER A 355 12.97 14.43 -2.12
N GLU A 356 12.65 14.32 -0.84
CA GLU A 356 13.28 15.05 0.26
C GLU A 356 14.74 14.63 0.43
N ILE A 357 15.07 13.35 0.20
CA ILE A 357 16.47 12.90 0.14
C ILE A 357 17.20 13.59 -1.02
N GLY A 358 16.56 13.70 -2.18
CA GLY A 358 17.08 14.46 -3.33
C GLY A 358 17.33 15.93 -2.99
N ASN A 359 16.39 16.57 -2.28
CA ASN A 359 16.52 17.94 -1.79
C ASN A 359 17.71 18.09 -0.82
N ASN A 360 17.89 17.15 0.12
CA ASN A 360 19.03 17.19 1.03
C ASN A 360 20.36 17.01 0.29
N VAL A 361 20.44 16.13 -0.71
CA VAL A 361 21.64 15.97 -1.56
C VAL A 361 21.94 17.26 -2.33
N PHE A 362 20.92 17.92 -2.88
CA PHE A 362 21.08 19.22 -3.54
C PHE A 362 21.63 20.28 -2.58
N HIS A 363 21.01 20.40 -1.40
CA HIS A 363 21.40 21.38 -0.38
C HIS A 363 22.82 21.13 0.13
N TRP A 364 23.18 19.89 0.45
CA TRP A 364 24.53 19.51 0.86
C TRP A 364 25.57 19.83 -0.22
N ASN A 365 25.28 19.50 -1.49
CA ASN A 365 26.17 19.82 -2.61
C ASN A 365 26.36 21.33 -2.79
N ARG A 366 25.31 22.13 -2.59
CA ARG A 366 25.39 23.59 -2.66
C ARG A 366 26.32 24.16 -1.60
N GLN A 367 26.25 23.63 -0.37
CA GLN A 367 27.18 24.03 0.70
C GLN A 367 28.63 23.67 0.37
N ARG A 368 28.89 22.53 -0.30
CA ARG A 368 30.23 22.15 -0.76
C ARG A 368 30.76 23.05 -1.86
N GLU A 369 29.91 23.40 -2.81
CA GLU A 369 30.25 24.30 -3.91
C GLU A 369 30.70 25.67 -3.39
N GLU A 370 30.02 26.21 -2.36
CA GLU A 370 30.41 27.46 -1.70
C GLU A 370 31.77 27.36 -0.99
N ARG A 371 32.18 26.15 -0.59
CA ARG A 371 33.51 25.88 -0.02
C ARG A 371 34.58 25.49 -1.06
N GLY A 372 34.22 25.44 -2.35
CA GLY A 372 35.13 24.98 -3.41
C GLY A 372 35.44 23.49 -3.35
N GLU A 373 34.58 22.69 -2.73
CA GLU A 373 34.73 21.24 -2.54
C GLU A 373 33.97 20.44 -3.61
N PRO A 374 34.39 19.18 -3.88
CA PRO A 374 33.71 18.33 -4.87
C PRO A 374 32.28 17.93 -4.44
N ARG A 375 31.36 17.97 -5.41
CA ARG A 375 29.97 17.53 -5.27
C ARG A 375 29.81 16.02 -5.45
N ILE A 376 28.81 15.43 -4.82
CA ILE A 376 28.34 14.08 -5.12
C ILE A 376 27.37 14.15 -6.29
N VAL A 377 27.62 13.35 -7.33
CA VAL A 377 26.78 13.23 -8.52
C VAL A 377 26.10 11.86 -8.51
N LEU A 378 24.77 11.88 -8.62
CA LEU A 378 23.93 10.70 -8.77
C LEU A 378 23.94 10.24 -10.24
N ASP A 379 24.65 9.14 -10.50
CA ASP A 379 24.77 8.51 -11.81
C ASP A 379 23.77 7.36 -11.93
N LEU A 380 22.62 7.65 -12.54
CA LEU A 380 21.54 6.69 -12.74
C LEU A 380 21.91 5.58 -13.74
N GLU A 381 22.93 5.77 -14.58
CA GLU A 381 23.39 4.72 -15.50
C GLU A 381 23.97 3.54 -14.73
N ARG A 382 24.62 3.80 -13.59
CA ARG A 382 25.11 2.73 -12.69
C ARG A 382 23.99 1.83 -12.20
N ASP A 383 22.84 2.42 -11.87
CA ASP A 383 21.67 1.66 -11.43
C ASP A 383 21.10 0.84 -12.59
N VAL A 384 21.02 1.41 -13.80
CA VAL A 384 20.58 0.69 -15.01
C VAL A 384 21.48 -0.51 -15.32
N ARG A 385 22.81 -0.36 -15.24
CA ARG A 385 23.74 -1.48 -15.47
C ARG A 385 23.53 -2.62 -14.47
N ARG A 386 23.41 -2.30 -13.17
CA ARG A 386 23.13 -3.29 -12.12
C ARG A 386 21.79 -3.99 -12.33
N LEU A 387 20.77 -3.24 -12.75
CA LEU A 387 19.45 -3.79 -13.06
C LEU A 387 19.50 -4.75 -14.26
N VAL A 388 20.18 -4.36 -15.35
CA VAL A 388 20.38 -5.20 -16.55
C VAL A 388 21.09 -6.51 -16.18
N GLU A 389 22.16 -6.44 -15.40
CA GLU A 389 22.89 -7.63 -14.94
C GLU A 389 21.98 -8.56 -14.12
N ALA A 390 21.24 -8.01 -13.15
CA ALA A 390 20.31 -8.77 -12.33
C ALA A 390 19.19 -9.44 -13.16
N PHE A 391 18.59 -8.67 -14.07
CA PHE A 391 17.49 -9.12 -14.92
C PHE A 391 17.90 -10.22 -15.90
N THR A 392 19.16 -10.23 -16.34
CA THR A 392 19.68 -11.18 -17.34
C THR A 392 20.32 -12.42 -16.73
N LYS A 393 20.85 -12.31 -15.51
CA LYS A 393 21.49 -13.43 -14.77
C LYS A 393 20.49 -14.50 -14.31
N THR A 394 19.22 -14.14 -14.13
CA THR A 394 18.18 -15.07 -13.71
C THR A 394 17.60 -15.88 -14.88
N ALA A 395 17.03 -17.05 -14.58
CA ALA A 395 16.35 -17.88 -15.57
C ALA A 395 14.92 -17.39 -15.82
N ARG A 396 14.20 -17.01 -14.76
CA ARG A 396 12.87 -16.38 -14.84
C ARG A 396 12.87 -15.04 -14.11
N VAL A 397 12.22 -14.05 -14.73
CA VAL A 397 12.02 -12.75 -14.10
C VAL A 397 10.60 -12.69 -13.55
N GLY A 398 10.48 -12.43 -12.25
CA GLY A 398 9.22 -12.11 -11.60
C GLY A 398 9.12 -10.62 -11.28
N ILE A 399 7.95 -10.01 -11.47
CA ILE A 399 7.68 -8.64 -11.04
C ILE A 399 6.46 -8.59 -10.13
N PHE A 400 6.63 -8.07 -8.92
CA PHE A 400 5.52 -7.76 -8.02
C PHE A 400 5.38 -6.24 -7.88
N THR A 401 4.22 -5.70 -8.25
CA THR A 401 4.02 -4.26 -8.38
C THR A 401 2.94 -3.77 -7.44
N ILE A 402 3.28 -2.76 -6.64
CA ILE A 402 2.34 -1.93 -5.89
C ILE A 402 2.25 -0.56 -6.55
N GLY A 403 1.09 -0.24 -7.11
CA GLY A 403 0.86 0.94 -7.94
C GLY A 403 1.44 0.79 -9.36
N GLY A 404 2.22 1.77 -9.81
CA GLY A 404 2.69 1.84 -11.19
C GLY A 404 3.81 2.85 -11.40
N GLY A 405 3.62 3.74 -12.39
CA GLY A 405 4.55 4.83 -12.68
C GLY A 405 5.98 4.39 -13.02
N VAL A 406 6.93 5.27 -12.68
CA VAL A 406 8.36 5.10 -12.97
C VAL A 406 8.92 3.80 -12.37
N PRO A 407 8.66 3.43 -11.10
CA PRO A 407 9.23 2.21 -10.52
C PRO A 407 8.90 0.94 -11.31
N ARG A 408 7.64 0.78 -11.72
CA ARG A 408 7.19 -0.35 -12.53
C ARG A 408 7.86 -0.34 -13.91
N ASN A 409 7.79 0.80 -14.60
CA ASN A 409 8.30 0.88 -15.96
C ASN A 409 9.81 0.70 -16.01
N THR A 410 10.57 1.13 -15.01
CA THR A 410 12.03 0.93 -14.97
C THR A 410 12.42 -0.54 -15.06
N VAL A 411 11.79 -1.41 -14.27
CA VAL A 411 12.07 -2.86 -14.36
C VAL A 411 11.61 -3.41 -15.70
N GLN A 412 10.40 -3.08 -16.14
CA GLN A 412 9.84 -3.59 -17.40
C GLN A 412 10.61 -3.12 -18.65
N ASN A 413 11.15 -1.91 -18.64
CA ASN A 413 11.88 -1.31 -19.75
C ASN A 413 13.24 -1.97 -20.01
N THR A 414 13.72 -2.80 -19.07
CA THR A 414 14.94 -3.59 -19.23
C THR A 414 14.87 -4.52 -20.43
N ALA A 415 13.72 -5.14 -20.70
CA ALA A 415 13.55 -6.05 -21.84
C ALA A 415 13.67 -5.33 -23.20
N PRO A 416 12.92 -4.24 -23.48
CA PRO A 416 13.12 -3.42 -24.68
C PRO A 416 14.54 -2.87 -24.83
N LEU A 417 15.17 -2.45 -23.72
CA LEU A 417 16.56 -1.97 -23.73
C LEU A 417 17.53 -3.07 -24.20
N LEU A 418 17.37 -4.30 -23.72
CA LEU A 418 18.18 -5.44 -24.14
C LEU A 418 18.02 -5.74 -25.63
N GLU A 419 16.80 -5.68 -26.16
CA GLU A 419 16.58 -5.84 -27.60
C GLU A 419 17.27 -4.76 -28.41
N LEU A 420 17.18 -3.51 -27.99
CA LEU A 420 17.84 -2.39 -28.65
C LEU A 420 19.37 -2.60 -28.66
N MET A 421 19.95 -2.94 -27.50
CA MET A 421 21.39 -3.22 -27.40
C MET A 421 21.80 -4.41 -28.28
N HIS A 422 20.98 -5.46 -28.36
CA HIS A 422 21.27 -6.63 -29.19
C HIS A 422 21.23 -6.29 -30.68
N ALA A 423 20.21 -5.53 -31.12
CA ALA A 423 20.07 -5.09 -32.51
C ALA A 423 21.26 -4.23 -32.98
N HIS A 424 21.91 -3.52 -32.06
CA HIS A 424 23.09 -2.71 -32.31
C HIS A 424 24.43 -3.43 -32.01
N GLY A 425 24.41 -4.71 -31.63
CA GLY A 425 25.62 -5.47 -31.28
C GLY A 425 26.35 -4.95 -30.04
N LEU A 426 25.66 -4.24 -29.16
CA LEU A 426 26.21 -3.63 -27.94
C LEU A 426 26.18 -4.56 -26.72
N THR A 427 25.57 -5.74 -26.84
CA THR A 427 25.52 -6.72 -25.75
C THR A 427 25.40 -8.16 -26.24
N HIS A 428 25.85 -9.08 -25.38
CA HIS A 428 25.65 -10.53 -25.51
C HIS A 428 24.77 -11.10 -24.40
N PHE A 429 24.17 -10.25 -23.55
CA PHE A 429 23.21 -10.71 -22.56
C PHE A 429 22.03 -11.40 -23.24
N PRO A 430 21.47 -12.47 -22.62
CA PRO A 430 20.28 -13.12 -23.14
C PRO A 430 19.10 -12.14 -23.09
N ILE A 431 18.27 -12.15 -24.15
CA ILE A 431 16.99 -11.47 -24.13
C ILE A 431 16.11 -12.19 -23.11
N ARG A 432 15.62 -11.44 -22.12
CA ARG A 432 14.72 -11.91 -21.07
C ARG A 432 13.42 -11.13 -21.14
N GLN A 433 12.34 -11.81 -20.80
CA GLN A 433 11.02 -11.23 -20.62
C GLN A 433 10.49 -11.61 -19.25
N ILE A 434 9.52 -10.85 -18.75
CA ILE A 434 8.90 -11.11 -17.46
C ILE A 434 8.03 -12.36 -17.60
N TRP A 435 8.28 -13.35 -16.74
CA TRP A 435 7.58 -14.63 -16.70
C TRP A 435 6.47 -14.66 -15.65
N TYR A 436 6.68 -14.02 -14.49
CA TYR A 436 5.63 -13.86 -13.49
C TYR A 436 5.34 -12.38 -13.28
N GLY A 437 4.06 -12.03 -13.15
CA GLY A 437 3.69 -10.65 -12.82
C GLY A 437 2.42 -10.55 -12.01
N CYS A 438 2.48 -9.92 -10.84
CA CYS A 438 1.28 -9.54 -10.10
C CYS A 438 1.32 -8.04 -9.82
N ARG A 439 0.26 -7.31 -10.21
CA ARG A 439 0.11 -5.88 -9.89
C ARG A 439 -1.10 -5.63 -9.02
N ILE A 440 -0.94 -4.77 -8.01
CA ILE A 440 -2.02 -4.21 -7.20
C ILE A 440 -2.06 -2.72 -7.48
N CYS A 441 -3.05 -2.27 -8.24
CA CYS A 441 -3.16 -0.87 -8.66
C CYS A 441 -4.62 -0.57 -9.03
N PRO A 442 -5.26 0.43 -8.42
CA PRO A 442 -6.65 0.76 -8.72
C PRO A 442 -6.83 1.44 -10.08
N ASP A 443 -5.74 1.89 -10.70
CA ASP A 443 -5.79 2.74 -11.88
C ASP A 443 -6.33 1.99 -13.10
N PRO A 444 -7.39 2.52 -13.74
CA PRO A 444 -7.99 1.87 -14.90
C PRO A 444 -7.17 2.11 -16.17
N MET A 445 -7.25 1.15 -17.10
CA MET A 445 -6.47 1.18 -18.33
C MET A 445 -6.82 2.33 -19.28
N TRP A 446 -8.09 2.77 -19.34
CA TRP A 446 -8.56 3.76 -20.32
C TRP A 446 -8.07 5.19 -20.07
N LEU A 447 -7.43 5.45 -18.93
CA LEU A 447 -6.77 6.73 -18.66
C LEU A 447 -5.42 6.87 -19.39
N GLY A 448 -4.90 5.78 -19.99
CA GLY A 448 -3.74 5.82 -20.89
C GLY A 448 -2.38 6.08 -20.23
N HIS A 449 -2.29 6.06 -18.89
CA HIS A 449 -1.02 6.23 -18.17
C HIS A 449 -0.41 4.89 -17.75
N LEU A 450 0.91 4.89 -17.49
CA LEU A 450 1.71 3.70 -17.20
C LEU A 450 1.21 2.85 -16.01
N SER A 451 0.57 3.48 -15.02
CA SER A 451 0.02 2.74 -13.87
C SER A 451 -1.16 1.83 -14.26
N GLY A 452 -2.03 2.28 -15.16
CA GLY A 452 -3.16 1.50 -15.68
C GLY A 452 -2.79 0.47 -16.75
N CYS A 453 -1.59 0.57 -17.33
CA CYS A 453 -1.11 -0.30 -18.42
C CYS A 453 -1.19 -1.79 -18.05
N THR A 454 -1.79 -2.60 -18.92
CA THR A 454 -2.00 -4.03 -18.64
C THR A 454 -0.77 -4.88 -18.97
N TYR A 455 -0.62 -6.06 -18.37
CA TYR A 455 0.40 -7.03 -18.83
C TYR A 455 0.19 -7.43 -20.30
N SER A 456 -1.06 -7.51 -20.77
CA SER A 456 -1.37 -7.74 -22.19
C SER A 456 -0.78 -6.67 -23.10
N GLU A 457 -0.93 -5.40 -22.72
CA GLU A 457 -0.31 -4.28 -23.45
C GLU A 457 1.22 -4.39 -23.43
N GLY A 458 1.80 -4.74 -22.28
CA GLY A 458 3.25 -5.00 -22.14
C GLY A 458 3.78 -6.08 -23.11
N GLY A 459 2.94 -7.04 -23.51
CA GLY A 459 3.27 -8.04 -24.53
C GLY A 459 3.59 -7.43 -25.90
N SER A 460 2.90 -6.36 -26.29
CA SER A 460 3.17 -5.65 -27.56
C SER A 460 4.58 -5.03 -27.62
N TRP A 461 5.11 -4.68 -26.44
CA TRP A 461 6.45 -4.14 -26.23
C TRP A 461 7.49 -5.24 -25.97
N ARG A 462 7.11 -6.51 -26.06
CA ARG A 462 7.97 -7.66 -25.77
C ARG A 462 8.57 -7.60 -24.35
N LYS A 463 7.87 -6.94 -23.42
CA LYS A 463 8.23 -6.90 -21.99
C LYS A 463 7.86 -8.19 -21.27
N ILE A 464 6.82 -8.86 -21.77
CA ILE A 464 6.09 -9.95 -21.12
C ILE A 464 6.21 -11.22 -21.96
N ASP A 465 6.55 -12.34 -21.32
CA ASP A 465 6.55 -13.65 -21.97
C ASP A 465 5.11 -14.15 -22.14
N PRO A 466 4.67 -14.55 -23.35
CA PRO A 466 3.30 -15.02 -23.58
C PRO A 466 2.96 -16.33 -22.85
N LYS A 467 3.95 -17.08 -22.37
CA LYS A 467 3.76 -18.30 -21.55
C LYS A 467 3.80 -18.02 -20.05
N GLY A 468 4.04 -16.77 -19.66
CA GLY A 468 4.11 -16.37 -18.27
C GLY A 468 2.76 -16.40 -17.55
N LEU A 469 2.81 -16.25 -16.22
CA LEU A 469 1.64 -16.23 -15.35
C LEU A 469 1.45 -14.83 -14.75
N PHE A 470 0.28 -14.24 -14.98
CA PHE A 470 0.00 -12.85 -14.64
C PHE A 470 -1.31 -12.66 -13.87
N ALA A 471 -1.32 -11.68 -12.96
CA ALA A 471 -2.48 -11.25 -12.20
C ALA A 471 -2.56 -9.72 -12.10
N GLU A 472 -3.77 -9.18 -12.23
CA GLU A 472 -4.04 -7.74 -12.08
C GLU A 472 -5.13 -7.54 -11.04
N VAL A 473 -4.79 -6.89 -9.94
CA VAL A 473 -5.68 -6.62 -8.81
C VAL A 473 -6.00 -5.13 -8.80
N LEU A 474 -7.17 -4.78 -9.33
CA LEU A 474 -7.65 -3.39 -9.39
C LEU A 474 -8.23 -2.95 -8.04
N ALA A 475 -7.36 -2.75 -7.06
CA ALA A 475 -7.72 -2.43 -5.68
C ALA A 475 -6.73 -1.45 -5.04
N ASP A 476 -7.17 -0.82 -3.94
CA ASP A 476 -6.28 -0.14 -3.01
C ASP A 476 -5.32 -1.17 -2.38
N ALA A 477 -4.02 -0.98 -2.60
CA ALA A 477 -3.00 -1.87 -2.07
C ALA A 477 -3.01 -1.95 -0.54
N THR A 478 -3.35 -0.87 0.15
CA THR A 478 -3.39 -0.86 1.62
C THR A 478 -4.44 -1.81 2.19
N VAL A 479 -5.47 -2.12 1.41
CA VAL A 479 -6.56 -3.04 1.79
C VAL A 479 -6.21 -4.50 1.51
N VAL A 480 -5.57 -4.80 0.36
CA VAL A 480 -5.42 -6.19 -0.10
C VAL A 480 -4.01 -6.76 0.05
N TRP A 481 -2.99 -5.91 -0.06
CA TRP A 481 -1.59 -6.35 -0.05
C TRP A 481 -1.18 -7.07 1.23
N PRO A 482 -1.61 -6.65 2.44
CA PRO A 482 -1.24 -7.35 3.67
C PRO A 482 -1.72 -8.81 3.70
N PHE A 483 -2.89 -9.10 3.13
CA PHE A 483 -3.39 -10.48 3.02
C PHE A 483 -2.55 -11.32 2.06
N LEU A 484 -2.11 -10.76 0.93
CA LEU A 484 -1.24 -11.47 -0.01
C LEU A 484 0.10 -11.85 0.65
N VAL A 485 0.76 -10.90 1.33
CA VAL A 485 2.04 -11.17 2.00
C VAL A 485 1.85 -12.16 3.14
N LYS A 486 0.81 -11.99 3.96
CA LYS A 486 0.54 -12.91 5.07
C LYS A 486 0.24 -14.33 4.61
N HIS A 487 -0.44 -14.50 3.47
CA HIS A 487 -0.63 -15.82 2.87
C HIS A 487 0.71 -16.50 2.56
N ILE A 488 1.65 -15.80 1.93
CA ILE A 488 2.99 -16.34 1.66
C ILE A 488 3.73 -16.70 2.95
N MET A 489 3.69 -15.83 3.96
CA MET A 489 4.29 -16.08 5.28
C MET A 489 3.73 -17.36 5.90
N ASP A 490 2.41 -17.53 5.91
CA ASP A 490 1.73 -18.69 6.47
C ASP A 490 2.05 -19.99 5.69
N GLN A 491 2.18 -19.92 4.35
CA GLN A 491 2.58 -21.09 3.55
C GLN A 491 4.03 -21.49 3.82
N ALA A 492 4.94 -20.52 3.93
CA ALA A 492 6.35 -20.77 4.23
C ALA A 492 6.54 -21.34 5.64
N GLU A 493 5.84 -20.79 6.65
CA GLU A 493 5.90 -21.28 8.03
C GLU A 493 5.45 -22.74 8.15
N ARG A 494 4.46 -23.15 7.34
CA ARG A 494 3.98 -24.55 7.28
C ARG A 494 4.85 -25.47 6.44
N GLY A 495 5.87 -24.95 5.76
CA GLY A 495 6.72 -25.69 4.82
C GLY A 495 6.03 -26.08 3.52
N ALA A 496 4.90 -25.43 3.17
CA ALA A 496 4.19 -25.69 1.92
C ALA A 496 4.93 -25.11 0.70
N ILE A 497 5.67 -24.03 0.91
CA ILE A 497 6.58 -23.43 -0.08
C ILE A 497 7.96 -23.21 0.54
N THR A 498 9.00 -23.25 -0.30
CA THR A 498 10.34 -22.81 0.09
C THR A 498 10.62 -21.48 -0.60
N LEU A 499 10.91 -20.44 0.18
CA LEU A 499 11.28 -19.15 -0.37
C LEU A 499 12.71 -19.23 -0.92
N SER A 500 12.85 -18.88 -2.20
CA SER A 500 14.12 -18.89 -2.94
C SER A 500 15.21 -18.04 -2.30
#